data_AF-A0A8C4VLL0-F1
#
_entry.id   AF-A0A8C4VLL0-F1
#
_cell.length_a   1.000
_cell.length_b   1.000
_cell.length_c   1.000
_cell.angle_alpha   90.00
_cell.angle_beta   90.00
_cell.angle_gamma   90.00
#
_symmetry.space_group_name_H-M   'P 1'
#
loop_
_entity.id
_entity.type
_entity.pdbx_description
1 polymer ?
#
loop_
_entity_poly.entity_id
_entity_poly.type
_entity_poly.pdbx_seq_one_letter_code
_entity_poly.pdbx_strand_id
1 'polypeptide(L)'
;MTGPSRSSLRHWQLISLLSVVYLCVTVLTHSGRSLGPIQGQILSWSASIAVYKQWIPNTNFENASNWDKDRIPCANDVVLFKSNQVFNFKIYLPLNGEFIMAPGAGFAAFDGSWDPAVSFTAAEQCKWHDPALWHAATSLEDLEQGKYIFAVDEERVPCQYDDVIFQPETSFRVNIDSSERMIHLRSISIMGQKFTSDAALAEYMQRSSAKLQFHGNGTFQVTNARCPDKSGCECGNAGEHRQICAALLGYSGTRCPVLVCKDPFQPVGHCCEICGELCFVCLAFFEKPKYAGVQLAISKVRKPQTSQNSVPVIQIVLMDDKTGSQTGTNAEQLAEDIMRDVAEHGNLQVATGSNSSGQGVTVTDGIIAGTVIGLLLGLLLLGTMLFLHRKGMIR
;
A
#
# COMPACT_ATOMS: atom_id res chain seq x y z
N MET A 1 33.44 24.14 -20.13
CA MET A 1 33.14 22.77 -19.67
C MET A 1 31.64 22.68 -19.47
N THR A 2 30.97 22.13 -20.47
CA THR A 2 29.52 22.10 -20.64
C THR A 2 28.93 20.91 -19.87
N GLY A 3 27.98 21.18 -18.97
CA GLY A 3 27.24 20.15 -18.23
C GLY A 3 26.33 19.32 -19.13
N PRO A 4 25.86 18.14 -18.68
CA PRO A 4 25.04 17.28 -19.51
C PRO A 4 23.65 17.90 -19.72
N SER A 5 23.18 17.76 -20.96
CA SER A 5 21.92 18.27 -21.51
C SER A 5 20.67 17.65 -20.84
N ARG A 6 19.61 18.47 -20.67
CA ARG A 6 18.24 18.10 -20.26
C ARG A 6 17.59 16.98 -21.10
N SER A 7 18.19 16.58 -22.22
CA SER A 7 17.74 15.43 -23.03
C SER A 7 18.11 14.06 -22.43
N SER A 8 19.08 13.97 -21.50
CA SER A 8 19.51 12.69 -20.91
C SER A 8 18.61 12.18 -19.78
N LEU A 9 17.79 13.04 -19.16
CA LEU A 9 16.87 12.65 -18.08
C LEU A 9 15.55 12.04 -18.59
N ARG A 10 15.16 12.32 -19.83
CA ARG A 10 13.96 11.73 -20.44
C ARG A 10 14.18 10.30 -20.93
N HIS A 11 15.43 9.88 -21.17
CA HIS A 11 15.73 8.56 -21.72
C HIS A 11 15.71 7.45 -20.66
N TRP A 12 15.90 7.78 -19.38
CA TRP A 12 15.89 6.79 -18.29
C TRP A 12 14.50 6.56 -17.68
N GLN A 13 13.59 7.55 -17.73
CA GLN A 13 12.20 7.37 -17.26
C GLN A 13 11.32 6.60 -18.24
N LEU A 14 11.61 6.66 -19.55
CA LEU A 14 10.90 5.87 -20.57
C LEU A 14 11.21 4.36 -20.51
N ILE A 15 12.33 3.97 -19.90
CA ILE A 15 12.74 2.56 -19.77
C ILE A 15 11.94 1.84 -18.66
N SER A 16 11.44 2.57 -17.66
CA SER A 16 10.67 1.97 -16.56
C SER A 16 9.20 1.67 -16.95
N LEU A 17 8.60 2.49 -17.82
CA LEU A 17 7.21 2.33 -18.27
C LEU A 17 7.01 1.29 -19.39
N LEU A 18 8.07 0.92 -20.11
CA LEU A 18 8.01 -0.15 -21.12
C LEU A 18 7.93 -1.56 -20.52
N SER A 19 8.09 -1.69 -19.19
CA SER A 19 8.17 -2.99 -18.51
C SER A 19 6.81 -3.59 -18.11
N VAL A 20 5.72 -2.81 -18.16
CA VAL A 20 4.38 -3.28 -17.73
C VAL A 20 3.47 -3.65 -18.90
N VAL A 21 3.82 -3.24 -20.13
CA VAL A 21 3.00 -3.47 -21.34
C VAL A 21 3.04 -4.94 -21.83
N TYR A 22 3.96 -5.77 -21.33
CA TYR A 22 4.18 -7.11 -21.89
C TYR A 22 3.16 -8.18 -21.47
N LEU A 23 2.28 -7.93 -20.49
CA LEU A 23 1.31 -8.95 -20.04
C LEU A 23 0.09 -9.12 -20.97
N CYS A 24 -0.22 -8.16 -21.85
CA CYS A 24 -1.33 -8.30 -22.79
C CYS A 24 -1.02 -9.24 -23.97
N VAL A 25 0.25 -9.60 -24.22
CA VAL A 25 0.63 -10.37 -25.42
C VAL A 25 0.69 -11.89 -25.16
N THR A 26 0.88 -12.34 -23.91
CA THR A 26 1.14 -13.77 -23.66
C THR A 26 -0.12 -14.65 -23.55
N VAL A 27 -1.32 -14.07 -23.55
CA VAL A 27 -2.59 -14.84 -23.61
C VAL A 27 -3.04 -15.10 -25.06
N LEU A 28 -2.41 -14.48 -26.06
CA LEU A 28 -2.80 -14.61 -27.47
C LEU A 28 -2.08 -15.72 -28.25
N THR A 29 -1.12 -16.45 -27.66
CA THR A 29 -0.44 -17.56 -28.35
C THR A 29 -1.05 -18.92 -28.01
N HIS A 30 -2.34 -19.10 -28.29
CA HIS A 30 -2.89 -20.45 -28.50
C HIS A 30 -3.88 -20.56 -29.67
N SER A 31 -3.97 -19.53 -30.52
CA SER A 31 -4.64 -19.61 -31.82
C SER A 31 -3.65 -19.35 -32.93
N GLY A 32 -3.22 -20.42 -33.61
CA GLY A 32 -2.24 -20.35 -34.69
C GLY A 32 -2.70 -19.46 -35.85
N ARG A 33 -2.12 -18.27 -35.96
CA ARG A 33 -1.98 -17.52 -37.22
C ARG A 33 -0.64 -16.79 -37.23
N SER A 34 0.15 -17.08 -38.26
CA SER A 34 1.46 -16.50 -38.56
C SER A 34 1.34 -15.00 -38.87
N LEU A 35 2.15 -14.17 -38.20
CA LEU A 35 2.50 -12.81 -38.63
C LEU A 35 4.03 -12.66 -38.58
N GLY A 36 4.58 -12.01 -39.61
CA GLY A 36 6.00 -11.99 -39.99
C GLY A 36 6.97 -11.29 -39.02
N PRO A 37 8.27 -11.25 -39.37
CA PRO A 37 9.34 -11.04 -38.40
C PRO A 37 9.51 -9.56 -38.09
N ILE A 38 9.23 -9.17 -36.85
CA ILE A 38 9.74 -7.92 -36.28
C ILE A 38 10.88 -8.30 -35.34
N GLN A 39 12.09 -8.02 -35.80
CA GLN A 39 13.34 -8.30 -35.11
C GLN A 39 13.54 -7.24 -34.02
N GLY A 40 13.00 -7.49 -32.82
CA GLY A 40 13.26 -6.73 -31.60
C GLY A 40 13.73 -7.68 -30.50
N GLN A 41 14.94 -7.45 -29.98
CA GLN A 41 15.53 -8.25 -28.90
C GLN A 41 14.62 -8.23 -27.66
N ILE A 42 14.16 -9.42 -27.25
CA ILE A 42 13.39 -9.65 -26.03
C ILE A 42 14.38 -9.61 -24.85
N LEU A 43 14.38 -8.51 -24.10
CA LEU A 43 14.96 -8.49 -22.76
C LEU A 43 13.85 -8.78 -21.75
N SER A 44 13.83 -10.03 -21.28
CA SER A 44 12.96 -10.52 -20.21
C SER A 44 13.28 -9.82 -18.89
N TRP A 45 12.35 -9.02 -18.37
CA TRP A 45 12.35 -8.60 -16.96
C TRP A 45 10.93 -8.71 -16.41
N SER A 46 10.71 -9.71 -15.54
CA SER A 46 9.55 -9.78 -14.66
C SER A 46 10.09 -9.66 -13.24
N ALA A 47 9.88 -8.52 -12.60
CA ALA A 47 10.05 -8.41 -11.17
C ALA A 47 8.67 -8.11 -10.59
N SER A 48 8.08 -9.08 -9.90
CA SER A 48 7.11 -8.76 -8.86
C SER A 48 7.88 -7.94 -7.82
N ILE A 49 7.70 -6.61 -7.87
CA ILE A 49 8.49 -5.64 -7.11
C ILE A 49 8.12 -5.84 -5.64
N ALA A 50 9.11 -6.19 -4.82
CA ALA A 50 8.94 -6.09 -3.38
C ALA A 50 8.90 -4.61 -3.00
N VAL A 51 7.98 -4.25 -2.11
CA VAL A 51 7.87 -2.89 -1.59
C VAL A 51 8.87 -2.75 -0.45
N TYR A 52 9.54 -1.59 -0.40
CA TYR A 52 10.38 -1.24 0.73
C TYR A 52 9.54 -0.58 1.81
N LYS A 53 9.67 -1.09 3.04
CA LYS A 53 8.92 -0.64 4.22
C LYS A 53 9.88 -0.05 5.24
N GLN A 54 9.88 1.26 5.37
CA GLN A 54 10.77 1.97 6.29
C GLN A 54 10.05 2.33 7.58
N TRP A 55 10.63 1.92 8.71
CA TRP A 55 10.16 2.31 10.03
C TRP A 55 10.44 3.80 10.27
N ILE A 56 9.41 4.53 10.70
CA ILE A 56 9.49 5.99 10.91
C ILE A 56 10.00 6.34 12.31
N PRO A 57 9.46 5.77 13.41
CA PRO A 57 9.87 6.15 14.76
C PRO A 57 11.32 5.78 15.08
N ASN A 58 11.96 6.58 15.92
CA ASN A 58 13.27 6.28 16.47
C ASN A 58 13.28 6.60 17.97
N THR A 59 14.33 6.18 18.66
CA THR A 59 14.59 6.50 20.07
C THR A 59 15.82 7.40 20.21
N ASN A 60 16.13 8.18 19.17
CA ASN A 60 17.29 9.08 19.17
C ASN A 60 17.09 10.20 20.19
N PHE A 61 18.16 10.54 20.90
CA PHE A 61 18.16 11.60 21.92
C PHE A 61 17.86 12.98 21.32
N GLU A 62 18.42 13.26 20.14
CA GLU A 62 18.29 14.55 19.41
C GLU A 62 16.94 14.72 18.70
N ASN A 63 16.01 13.76 18.84
CA ASN A 63 14.69 13.88 18.25
C ASN A 63 13.70 14.47 19.27
N ALA A 64 13.22 15.68 19.00
CA ALA A 64 12.30 16.42 19.87
C ALA A 64 11.00 15.64 20.19
N SER A 65 10.49 14.83 19.25
CA SER A 65 9.25 14.06 19.45
C SER A 65 9.40 12.91 20.45
N ASN A 66 10.62 12.61 20.91
CA ASN A 66 10.88 11.56 21.89
C ASN A 66 10.79 12.06 23.34
N TRP A 67 10.46 13.35 23.54
CA TRP A 67 10.43 14.03 24.82
C TRP A 67 9.04 14.55 25.16
N ASP A 68 8.70 14.57 26.45
CA ASP A 68 7.39 15.03 26.95
C ASP A 68 7.08 16.51 26.71
N LYS A 69 8.09 17.31 26.38
CA LYS A 69 7.98 18.75 26.10
C LYS A 69 8.15 19.10 24.62
N ASP A 70 8.16 18.11 23.72
CA ASP A 70 8.40 18.30 22.27
C ASP A 70 9.65 19.13 21.96
N ARG A 71 10.70 18.97 22.79
CA ARG A 71 12.00 19.62 22.62
C ARG A 71 13.12 18.73 23.15
N ILE A 72 14.30 18.86 22.56
CA ILE A 72 15.51 18.23 23.10
C ILE A 72 15.89 18.83 24.46
N PRO A 73 16.48 18.05 25.38
CA PRO A 73 17.02 18.57 26.63
C PRO A 73 18.12 19.62 26.40
N CYS A 74 18.06 20.70 27.17
CA CYS A 74 19.07 21.76 27.22
C CYS A 74 20.11 21.46 28.31
N ALA A 75 21.22 22.20 28.33
CA ALA A 75 22.34 21.98 29.25
C ALA A 75 21.94 21.98 30.75
N ASN A 76 20.89 22.71 31.13
CA ASN A 76 20.44 22.84 32.51
C ASN A 76 19.32 21.86 32.89
N ASP A 77 18.83 21.06 31.93
CA ASP A 77 17.70 20.17 32.18
C ASP A 77 18.13 18.89 32.92
N VAL A 78 17.24 18.42 33.80
CA VAL A 78 17.33 17.08 34.35
C VAL A 78 16.65 16.09 33.39
N VAL A 79 17.41 15.14 32.86
CA VAL A 79 16.90 14.11 31.93
C VAL A 79 16.39 12.90 32.71
N LEU A 80 15.12 12.54 32.48
CA LEU A 80 14.47 11.39 33.10
C LEU A 80 14.14 10.32 32.05
N PHE A 81 14.77 9.14 32.15
CA PHE A 81 14.27 7.93 31.51
C PHE A 81 13.41 7.17 32.53
N LYS A 82 12.16 6.87 32.17
CA LYS A 82 11.22 6.25 33.10
C LYS A 82 11.62 4.80 33.42
N SER A 83 12.26 4.57 34.57
CA SER A 83 12.10 3.34 35.35
C SER A 83 12.31 3.66 36.83
N ASN A 84 11.27 3.39 37.63
CA ASN A 84 11.18 3.33 39.10
C ASN A 84 12.41 3.87 39.86
N GLN A 85 12.31 5.16 40.24
CA GLN A 85 13.09 6.02 41.18
C GLN A 85 14.39 5.45 41.83
N VAL A 86 15.46 6.23 42.08
CA VAL A 86 15.59 7.13 43.27
C VAL A 86 16.90 8.03 43.29
N PHE A 87 16.72 9.30 43.73
CA PHE A 87 17.57 10.39 44.31
C PHE A 87 18.92 10.92 43.73
N ASN A 88 18.91 12.24 43.47
CA ASN A 88 19.91 13.33 43.41
C ASN A 88 21.25 13.22 42.64
N PHE A 89 21.42 14.17 41.69
CA PHE A 89 22.49 14.44 40.70
C PHE A 89 22.54 13.52 39.47
N LYS A 90 21.44 13.34 38.71
CA LYS A 90 21.35 12.12 37.89
C LYS A 90 20.64 12.29 36.54
N ILE A 91 21.36 11.99 35.47
CA ILE A 91 20.78 11.29 34.31
C ILE A 91 20.31 9.93 34.85
N TYR A 92 19.02 9.67 34.84
CA TYR A 92 18.48 8.38 35.27
C TYR A 92 18.52 7.42 34.11
N LEU A 93 19.53 6.54 34.06
CA LEU A 93 19.59 5.52 33.03
C LEU A 93 18.52 4.44 33.28
N PRO A 94 17.93 3.86 32.22
CA PRO A 94 17.01 2.74 32.37
C PRO A 94 17.72 1.55 33.01
N LEU A 95 17.02 0.81 33.88
CA LEU A 95 17.56 -0.41 34.51
C LEU A 95 18.00 -1.46 33.48
N ASN A 96 17.28 -1.53 32.36
CA ASN A 96 17.62 -2.34 31.20
C ASN A 96 17.52 -1.44 29.97
N GLY A 97 18.66 -1.02 29.44
CA GLY A 97 18.75 -0.19 28.25
C GLY A 97 20.19 0.14 27.91
N GLU A 98 20.38 0.80 26.79
CA GLU A 98 21.70 1.21 26.31
C GLU A 98 21.66 2.64 25.80
N PHE A 99 22.77 3.35 25.98
CA PHE A 99 22.98 4.65 25.36
C PHE A 99 24.07 4.50 24.30
N ILE A 100 23.67 4.59 23.03
CA ILE A 100 24.58 4.41 21.90
C ILE A 100 25.29 5.73 21.64
N MET A 101 26.60 5.76 21.90
CA MET A 101 27.44 6.95 21.70
C MET A 101 27.96 6.98 20.27
N ALA A 102 27.28 7.74 19.39
CA ALA A 102 27.77 8.02 18.04
C ALA A 102 29.01 8.94 18.08
N PRO A 103 29.83 8.99 17.02
CA PRO A 103 30.93 9.96 16.94
C PRO A 103 30.45 11.39 17.20
N GLY A 104 31.07 12.06 18.19
CA GLY A 104 30.67 13.40 18.64
C GLY A 104 29.69 13.44 19.80
N ALA A 105 29.12 12.31 20.22
CA ALA A 105 28.30 12.22 21.42
C ALA A 105 29.16 12.32 22.69
N GLY A 106 28.67 13.03 23.69
CA GLY A 106 29.35 13.23 24.97
C GLY A 106 28.40 13.69 26.06
N PHE A 107 28.75 13.35 27.31
CA PHE A 107 28.11 13.93 28.49
C PHE A 107 29.12 14.82 29.20
N ALA A 108 28.68 15.99 29.64
CA ALA A 108 29.49 16.93 30.42
C ALA A 108 28.82 17.17 31.78
N ALA A 109 29.65 17.38 32.82
CA ALA A 109 29.14 17.82 34.12
C ALA A 109 28.67 19.28 34.03
N PHE A 110 27.60 19.59 34.74
CA PHE A 110 27.05 20.93 34.87
C PHE A 110 27.00 21.32 36.35
N ASP A 111 27.50 22.51 36.69
CA ASP A 111 27.65 23.01 38.07
C ASP A 111 26.71 24.18 38.40
N GLY A 112 25.75 24.49 37.51
CA GLY A 112 24.78 25.56 37.68
C GLY A 112 23.44 25.13 38.31
N SER A 113 22.45 26.04 38.22
CA SER A 113 21.08 25.79 38.68
C SER A 113 20.31 24.93 37.68
N TRP A 114 19.55 23.97 38.18
CA TRP A 114 18.80 23.01 37.38
C TRP A 114 17.40 23.51 37.02
N ASP A 115 17.01 23.29 35.78
CA ASP A 115 15.66 23.53 35.26
C ASP A 115 14.74 22.32 35.50
N PRO A 116 13.40 22.48 35.35
CA PRO A 116 12.45 21.39 35.54
C PRO A 116 12.72 20.23 34.58
N ALA A 117 12.66 19.01 35.11
CA ALA A 117 13.00 17.79 34.39
C ALA A 117 12.25 17.60 33.06
N VAL A 118 12.92 16.95 32.10
CA VAL A 118 12.38 16.55 30.79
C VAL A 118 12.40 15.03 30.74
N SER A 119 11.25 14.43 30.39
CA SER A 119 11.07 12.98 30.42
C SER A 119 11.08 12.40 29.03
N PHE A 120 11.80 11.29 28.86
CA PHE A 120 11.74 10.49 27.65
C PHE A 120 10.38 9.77 27.57
N THR A 121 9.67 9.94 26.46
CA THR A 121 8.32 9.43 26.24
C THR A 121 8.27 8.35 25.17
N ALA A 122 9.26 8.31 24.28
CA ALA A 122 9.29 7.35 23.20
C ALA A 122 9.54 5.93 23.72
N ALA A 123 9.04 4.96 22.94
CA ALA A 123 9.52 3.57 22.83
C ALA A 123 8.50 2.45 23.19
N GLU A 124 7.53 2.67 24.09
CA GLU A 124 6.57 1.59 24.46
C GLU A 124 5.27 1.58 23.63
N GLN A 125 4.93 2.69 22.97
CA GLN A 125 3.64 2.83 22.28
C GLN A 125 3.71 2.54 20.78
N CYS A 126 4.91 2.40 20.22
CA CYS A 126 5.10 2.21 18.78
C CYS A 126 4.86 0.75 18.40
N LYS A 127 3.75 0.48 17.71
CA LYS A 127 3.33 -0.87 17.34
C LYS A 127 3.72 -1.18 15.91
N TRP A 128 4.24 -2.38 15.68
CA TRP A 128 4.56 -2.90 14.35
C TRP A 128 3.36 -2.81 13.40
N HIS A 129 2.17 -3.14 13.91
CA HIS A 129 0.94 -3.16 13.14
C HIS A 129 0.26 -1.78 13.03
N ASP A 130 0.90 -0.68 13.42
CA ASP A 130 0.36 0.67 13.20
C ASP A 130 0.73 1.18 11.79
N PRO A 131 -0.24 1.34 10.86
CA PRO A 131 -0.01 1.86 9.51
C PRO A 131 0.61 3.25 9.46
N ALA A 132 0.47 4.06 10.52
CA ALA A 132 1.02 5.41 10.57
C ALA A 132 2.53 5.45 10.81
N LEU A 133 3.14 4.34 11.22
CA LEU A 133 4.56 4.27 11.61
C LEU A 133 5.46 3.73 10.49
N TRP A 134 4.91 3.59 9.28
CA TRP A 134 5.61 3.04 8.11
C TRP A 134 5.53 3.97 6.91
N HIS A 135 6.68 4.15 6.24
CA HIS A 135 6.74 4.63 4.87
C HIS A 135 6.88 3.45 3.91
N ALA A 136 6.24 3.55 2.76
CA ALA A 136 6.27 2.54 1.72
C ALA A 136 6.73 3.17 0.41
N ALA A 137 7.65 2.51 -0.30
CA ALA A 137 8.00 2.92 -1.66
C ALA A 137 8.44 1.73 -2.53
N THR A 138 8.45 1.95 -3.84
CA THR A 138 8.86 0.96 -4.86
C THR A 138 10.36 0.75 -4.95
N SER A 139 11.15 1.71 -4.46
CA SER A 139 12.61 1.64 -4.46
C SER A 139 13.20 2.36 -3.24
N LEU A 140 14.47 2.09 -2.95
CA LEU A 140 15.22 2.83 -1.93
C LEU A 140 15.37 4.31 -2.30
N GLU A 141 15.57 4.61 -3.58
CA GLU A 141 15.65 5.99 -4.07
C GLU A 141 14.35 6.76 -3.82
N ASP A 142 13.20 6.11 -4.05
CA ASP A 142 11.89 6.72 -3.78
C ASP A 142 11.69 6.97 -2.28
N LEU A 143 12.16 6.07 -1.41
CA LEU A 143 12.15 6.30 0.05
C LEU A 143 12.97 7.53 0.43
N GLU A 144 14.20 7.66 -0.10
CA GLU A 144 15.09 8.79 0.16
C GLU A 144 14.52 10.11 -0.35
N GLN A 145 13.83 10.08 -1.48
CA GLN A 145 13.20 11.26 -2.09
C GLN A 145 11.82 11.60 -1.51
N GLY A 146 11.33 10.81 -0.55
CA GLY A 146 10.00 11.01 0.05
C GLY A 146 8.84 10.71 -0.91
N LYS A 147 9.08 9.91 -1.95
CA LYS A 147 8.09 9.49 -2.93
C LYS A 147 7.38 8.22 -2.46
N TYR A 148 6.47 8.40 -1.52
CA TYR A 148 5.74 7.28 -0.92
C TYR A 148 4.58 6.82 -1.79
N ILE A 149 4.30 5.51 -1.74
CA ILE A 149 3.14 4.93 -2.41
C ILE A 149 1.92 4.97 -1.47
N PHE A 150 0.75 5.20 -2.08
CA PHE A 150 -0.52 5.01 -1.40
C PHE A 150 -0.88 3.52 -1.37
N ALA A 151 -1.40 3.05 -0.24
CA ALA A 151 -1.80 1.66 -0.03
C ALA A 151 -2.96 1.61 0.98
N VAL A 152 -3.76 0.55 0.93
CA VAL A 152 -4.77 0.26 1.96
C VAL A 152 -4.10 -0.07 3.29
N ASP A 153 -4.81 0.01 4.42
CA ASP A 153 -4.20 0.00 5.76
C ASP A 153 -3.44 -1.30 6.08
N GLU A 154 -3.97 -2.46 5.70
CA GLU A 154 -3.30 -3.75 5.83
C GLU A 154 -2.01 -3.85 5.02
N GLU A 155 -1.92 -3.08 3.94
CA GLU A 155 -0.78 -3.05 3.03
C GLU A 155 0.15 -1.86 3.32
N ARG A 156 -0.17 -1.01 4.29
CA ARG A 156 0.72 0.08 4.74
C ARG A 156 1.78 -0.45 5.70
N VAL A 157 1.39 -1.37 6.59
CA VAL A 157 2.34 -2.18 7.39
C VAL A 157 3.06 -3.21 6.50
N PRO A 158 4.18 -3.82 6.96
CA PRO A 158 4.94 -4.76 6.13
C PRO A 158 4.17 -6.01 5.71
N CYS A 159 4.27 -6.37 4.43
CA CYS A 159 3.72 -7.59 3.87
C CYS A 159 4.77 -8.72 3.78
N GLN A 160 4.31 -9.95 3.53
CA GLN A 160 5.16 -11.16 3.51
C GLN A 160 6.30 -11.14 2.48
N TYR A 161 6.20 -10.33 1.42
CA TYR A 161 7.20 -10.22 0.37
C TYR A 161 8.01 -8.93 0.41
N ASP A 162 7.85 -8.12 1.46
CA ASP A 162 8.45 -6.80 1.56
C ASP A 162 9.86 -6.83 2.17
N ASP A 163 10.65 -5.84 1.77
CA ASP A 163 11.96 -5.56 2.34
C ASP A 163 11.79 -4.48 3.44
N VAL A 164 11.90 -4.89 4.71
CA VAL A 164 11.78 -3.99 5.87
C VAL A 164 13.11 -3.29 6.16
N ILE A 165 13.05 -2.01 6.51
CA ILE A 165 14.21 -1.17 6.80
C ILE A 165 13.97 -0.43 8.11
N PHE A 166 14.82 -0.71 9.08
CA PHE A 166 15.11 0.21 10.17
C PHE A 166 16.30 1.07 9.75
N GLN A 167 16.13 2.40 9.80
CA GLN A 167 17.14 3.32 9.30
C GLN A 167 18.50 3.06 9.99
N PRO A 168 19.60 2.96 9.22
CA PRO A 168 20.93 2.88 9.80
C PRO A 168 21.19 4.06 10.75
N GLU A 169 22.07 3.86 11.73
CA GLU A 169 22.51 4.93 12.65
C GLU A 169 21.39 5.55 13.51
N THR A 170 20.22 4.91 13.57
CA THR A 170 19.11 5.32 14.46
C THR A 170 18.79 4.20 15.45
N SER A 171 18.59 4.54 16.71
CA SER A 171 18.02 3.59 17.67
C SER A 171 16.50 3.54 17.50
N PHE A 172 15.88 2.41 17.82
CA PHE A 172 14.44 2.26 17.75
C PHE A 172 13.94 1.25 18.78
N ARG A 173 12.64 1.30 19.06
CA ARG A 173 11.93 0.27 19.80
C ARG A 173 10.56 0.05 19.19
N VAL A 174 10.18 -1.21 19.02
CA VAL A 174 8.93 -1.60 18.39
C VAL A 174 8.27 -2.73 19.17
N ASN A 175 6.97 -2.59 19.38
CA ASN A 175 6.10 -3.67 19.86
C ASN A 175 5.70 -4.54 18.67
N ILE A 176 6.12 -5.80 18.66
CA ILE A 176 5.84 -6.81 17.64
C ILE A 176 4.80 -7.83 18.09
N ASP A 177 3.92 -7.47 19.04
CA ASP A 177 2.75 -8.26 19.35
C ASP A 177 1.98 -8.57 18.06
N SER A 178 1.59 -9.82 17.87
CA SER A 178 0.91 -10.31 16.67
C SER A 178 -0.11 -11.37 17.06
N SER A 179 -1.29 -11.31 16.44
CA SER A 179 -2.33 -12.32 16.67
C SER A 179 -1.98 -13.68 16.02
N GLU A 180 -1.26 -13.65 14.89
CA GLU A 180 -0.74 -14.81 14.17
C GLU A 180 0.60 -15.34 14.76
N ARG A 181 1.23 -14.59 15.67
CA ARG A 181 2.54 -14.85 16.31
C ARG A 181 3.76 -14.86 15.37
N MET A 182 3.58 -15.09 14.08
CA MET A 182 4.65 -15.15 13.10
C MET A 182 4.45 -14.07 12.03
N ILE A 183 5.39 -13.12 11.99
CA ILE A 183 5.44 -12.05 11.00
C ILE A 183 6.36 -12.50 9.88
N HIS A 184 5.77 -12.82 8.72
CA HIS A 184 6.50 -13.22 7.53
C HIS A 184 7.03 -12.01 6.79
N LEU A 185 8.27 -12.09 6.29
CA LEU A 185 8.93 -11.04 5.51
C LEU A 185 9.81 -11.65 4.42
N ARG A 186 10.12 -10.84 3.41
CA ARG A 186 11.20 -11.20 2.47
C ARG A 186 12.54 -10.94 3.10
N SER A 187 12.74 -9.75 3.67
CA SER A 187 13.96 -9.42 4.40
C SER A 187 13.72 -8.31 5.42
N ILE A 188 14.66 -8.16 6.35
CA ILE A 188 14.65 -7.09 7.34
C ILE A 188 16.08 -6.54 7.49
N SER A 189 16.22 -5.21 7.43
CA SER A 189 17.50 -4.52 7.62
C SER A 189 17.50 -3.80 8.96
N ILE A 190 18.43 -4.16 9.83
CA ILE A 190 18.55 -3.62 11.19
C ILE A 190 19.99 -3.18 11.38
N MET A 191 20.19 -1.93 11.81
CA MET A 191 21.52 -1.38 12.09
C MET A 191 22.50 -1.52 10.90
N GLY A 192 22.01 -1.33 9.68
CA GLY A 192 22.79 -1.48 8.45
C GLY A 192 23.07 -2.94 8.03
N GLN A 193 22.68 -3.93 8.82
CA GLN A 193 22.77 -5.35 8.47
C GLN A 193 21.45 -5.85 7.87
N LYS A 194 21.51 -6.41 6.66
CA LYS A 194 20.35 -7.02 5.99
C LYS A 194 20.26 -8.52 6.29
N PHE A 195 19.14 -8.93 6.86
CA PHE A 195 18.81 -10.32 7.15
C PHE A 195 17.87 -10.88 6.09
N THR A 196 18.35 -11.89 5.36
CA THR A 196 17.60 -12.65 4.34
C THR A 196 17.49 -14.14 4.68
N SER A 197 18.08 -14.56 5.80
CA SER A 197 18.08 -15.95 6.28
C SER A 197 17.47 -16.00 7.68
N ASP A 198 16.50 -16.88 7.86
CA ASP A 198 15.77 -17.06 9.11
C ASP A 198 16.72 -17.39 10.27
N ALA A 199 17.69 -18.27 10.03
CA ALA A 199 18.69 -18.64 11.02
C ALA A 199 19.55 -17.45 11.48
N ALA A 200 19.98 -16.59 10.55
CA ALA A 200 20.78 -15.41 10.88
C ALA A 200 19.96 -14.37 11.66
N LEU A 201 18.68 -14.20 11.31
CA LEU A 201 17.78 -13.34 12.06
C LEU A 201 17.50 -13.90 13.46
N ALA A 202 17.25 -15.21 13.58
CA ALA A 202 17.03 -15.86 14.86
C ALA A 202 18.23 -15.71 15.81
N GLU A 203 19.46 -15.82 15.30
CA GLU A 203 20.67 -15.56 16.08
C GLU A 203 20.72 -14.09 16.56
N TYR A 204 20.39 -13.15 15.68
CA TYR A 204 20.32 -11.73 16.05
C TYR A 204 19.29 -11.48 17.15
N MET A 205 18.08 -12.04 17.01
CA MET A 205 16.97 -11.88 17.96
C MET A 205 17.27 -12.43 19.36
N GLN A 206 18.26 -13.31 19.51
CA GLN A 206 18.69 -13.81 20.81
C GLN A 206 19.60 -12.82 21.57
N ARG A 207 20.19 -11.84 20.88
CA ARG A 207 21.11 -10.85 21.47
C ARG A 207 20.36 -9.91 22.41
N SER A 208 21.08 -9.38 23.40
CA SER A 208 20.51 -8.41 24.35
C SER A 208 20.02 -7.14 23.66
N SER A 209 20.75 -6.63 22.66
CA SER A 209 20.37 -5.44 21.89
C SER A 209 19.05 -5.63 21.14
N ALA A 210 18.84 -6.80 20.53
CA ALA A 210 17.58 -7.10 19.86
C ALA A 210 16.38 -7.11 20.83
N LYS A 211 16.56 -7.55 22.09
CA LYS A 211 15.51 -7.50 23.13
C LYS A 211 15.20 -6.07 23.61
N LEU A 212 16.14 -5.13 23.43
CA LEU A 212 15.90 -3.71 23.68
C LEU A 212 15.15 -3.04 22.52
N GLN A 213 15.34 -3.54 21.29
CA GLN A 213 14.70 -3.02 20.09
C GLN A 213 13.32 -3.62 19.84
N PHE A 214 13.14 -4.91 20.06
CA PHE A 214 11.92 -5.66 19.78
C PHE A 214 11.36 -6.23 21.08
N HIS A 215 10.07 -6.01 21.33
CA HIS A 215 9.35 -6.58 22.46
C HIS A 215 7.94 -7.00 22.03
N GLY A 216 7.29 -7.86 22.80
CA GLY A 216 5.97 -8.41 22.48
C GLY A 216 6.03 -9.92 22.28
N ASN A 217 4.90 -10.49 21.87
CA ASN A 217 4.70 -11.94 21.75
C ASN A 217 4.99 -12.50 20.34
N GLY A 218 5.21 -11.64 19.34
CA GLY A 218 5.47 -12.06 17.97
C GLY A 218 6.90 -12.48 17.71
N THR A 219 7.09 -13.12 16.56
CA THR A 219 8.38 -13.58 16.04
C THR A 219 8.45 -13.29 14.55
N PHE A 220 9.67 -13.15 14.01
CA PHE A 220 9.86 -12.95 12.58
C PHE A 220 10.23 -14.24 11.88
N GLN A 221 9.80 -14.37 10.62
CA GLN A 221 10.33 -15.35 9.69
C GLN A 221 10.72 -14.65 8.39
N VAL A 222 11.98 -14.81 7.96
CA VAL A 222 12.47 -14.26 6.68
C VAL A 222 12.72 -15.38 5.67
N THR A 223 12.15 -15.22 4.47
CA THR A 223 12.22 -16.26 3.42
C THR A 223 13.12 -15.88 2.25
N ASN A 224 13.43 -14.58 2.09
CA ASN A 224 14.03 -14.00 0.88
C ASN A 224 13.26 -14.32 -0.41
N ALA A 225 12.03 -14.82 -0.31
CA ALA A 225 11.20 -15.13 -1.44
C ALA A 225 10.65 -13.83 -2.04
N ARG A 226 10.58 -13.78 -3.37
CA ARG A 226 9.80 -12.77 -4.08
C ARG A 226 8.42 -13.35 -4.38
N CYS A 227 7.44 -12.48 -4.56
CA CYS A 227 6.13 -12.91 -5.06
C CYS A 227 6.32 -13.67 -6.39
N PRO A 228 5.96 -14.97 -6.45
CA PRO A 228 6.17 -15.79 -7.65
C PRO A 228 5.16 -15.49 -8.75
N ASP A 229 4.03 -14.89 -8.39
CA ASP A 229 2.94 -14.57 -9.30
C ASP A 229 3.14 -13.19 -9.93
N LYS A 230 3.10 -13.14 -11.27
CA LYS A 230 3.26 -11.89 -12.03
C LYS A 230 2.05 -10.97 -11.91
N SER A 231 0.88 -11.50 -11.56
CA SER A 231 -0.33 -10.72 -11.28
C SER A 231 -0.30 -10.05 -9.90
N GLY A 232 0.74 -10.31 -9.10
CA GLY A 232 0.86 -9.88 -7.72
C GLY A 232 0.48 -10.97 -6.74
N CYS A 233 0.75 -10.71 -5.46
CA CYS A 233 0.46 -11.61 -4.36
C CYS A 233 -0.31 -10.87 -3.27
N GLU A 234 -1.05 -11.62 -2.49
CA GLU A 234 -1.69 -11.10 -1.28
C GLU A 234 -0.63 -10.65 -0.28
N CYS A 235 -0.93 -9.57 0.45
CA CYS A 235 -0.02 -9.03 1.47
C CYS A 235 0.25 -10.01 2.62
N GLY A 236 -0.76 -10.78 3.02
CA GLY A 236 -0.67 -11.76 4.11
C GLY A 236 -1.12 -11.24 5.48
N ASN A 237 -1.60 -10.00 5.57
CA ASN A 237 -1.98 -9.35 6.83
C ASN A 237 -3.47 -9.46 7.20
N ALA A 238 -4.27 -10.22 6.45
CA ALA A 238 -5.72 -10.33 6.68
C ALA A 238 -6.07 -10.87 8.08
N GLY A 239 -5.26 -11.78 8.64
CA GLY A 239 -5.41 -12.27 10.02
C GLY A 239 -5.18 -11.17 11.08
N GLU A 240 -4.34 -10.19 10.75
CA GLU A 240 -3.96 -9.08 11.63
C GLU A 240 -4.86 -7.85 11.49
N HIS A 241 -5.90 -7.89 10.63
CA HIS A 241 -6.78 -6.75 10.33
C HIS A 241 -7.25 -6.01 11.60
N ARG A 242 -7.77 -6.76 12.59
CA ARG A 242 -8.29 -6.16 13.83
C ARG A 242 -7.20 -5.43 14.61
N GLN A 243 -6.00 -6.01 14.67
CA GLN A 243 -4.88 -5.40 15.39
C GLN A 243 -4.38 -4.15 14.67
N ILE A 244 -4.30 -4.22 13.34
CA ILE A 244 -3.90 -3.10 12.48
C ILE A 244 -4.86 -1.91 12.66
N CYS A 245 -6.15 -2.16 12.59
CA CYS A 245 -7.15 -1.11 12.75
C CYS A 245 -7.22 -0.57 14.19
N ALA A 246 -7.04 -1.43 15.19
CA ALA A 246 -6.96 -0.98 16.58
C ALA A 246 -5.71 -0.10 16.84
N ALA A 247 -4.59 -0.39 16.17
CA ALA A 247 -3.39 0.43 16.24
C ALA A 247 -3.60 1.78 15.55
N LEU A 248 -4.11 1.77 14.31
CA LEU A 248 -4.35 2.99 13.52
C LEU A 248 -5.33 3.95 14.19
N LEU A 249 -6.42 3.43 14.75
CA LEU A 249 -7.47 4.25 15.36
C LEU A 249 -7.14 4.67 16.80
N GLY A 250 -6.09 4.09 17.39
CA GLY A 250 -5.50 4.50 18.67
C GLY A 250 -6.51 4.78 19.79
N TYR A 251 -6.36 5.97 20.41
CA TYR A 251 -7.18 6.48 21.53
C TYR A 251 -8.57 7.00 21.11
N SER A 252 -8.83 7.19 19.81
CA SER A 252 -10.12 7.65 19.28
C SER A 252 -11.24 6.61 19.43
N GLY A 253 -10.90 5.42 19.95
CA GLY A 253 -11.83 4.40 20.38
C GLY A 253 -12.58 3.79 19.21
N THR A 254 -11.92 2.97 18.39
CA THR A 254 -12.54 2.13 17.33
C THR A 254 -13.47 2.84 16.33
N ARG A 255 -13.58 4.17 16.36
CA ARG A 255 -14.53 4.94 15.55
C ARG A 255 -13.81 5.60 14.41
N CYS A 256 -14.26 5.26 13.20
CA CYS A 256 -13.82 5.90 11.98
C CYS A 256 -14.26 7.37 11.90
N PRO A 257 -13.48 8.22 11.21
CA PRO A 257 -13.85 9.61 11.00
C PRO A 257 -15.15 9.71 10.18
N VAL A 258 -15.93 10.76 10.42
CA VAL A 258 -17.16 11.02 9.65
C VAL A 258 -16.79 11.53 8.27
N LEU A 259 -17.34 10.90 7.23
CA LEU A 259 -17.10 11.24 5.84
C LEU A 259 -18.17 12.20 5.29
N VAL A 260 -17.78 13.04 4.33
CA VAL A 260 -18.66 14.01 3.66
C VAL A 260 -18.78 13.65 2.17
N CYS A 261 -19.18 12.40 1.90
CA CYS A 261 -19.56 11.92 0.58
C CYS A 261 -20.84 11.08 0.68
N LYS A 262 -21.56 11.00 -0.44
CA LYS A 262 -22.90 10.41 -0.52
C LYS A 262 -22.89 8.89 -0.30
N ASP A 263 -21.96 8.21 -0.96
CA ASP A 263 -21.90 6.74 -1.01
C ASP A 263 -20.47 6.26 -0.66
N PRO A 264 -20.05 6.36 0.61
CA PRO A 264 -18.72 5.88 1.04
C PRO A 264 -18.63 4.36 0.92
N PHE A 265 -17.42 3.83 0.73
CA PHE A 265 -17.17 2.39 0.64
C PHE A 265 -15.90 2.00 1.40
N GLN A 266 -15.79 0.74 1.80
CA GLN A 266 -14.63 0.20 2.49
C GLN A 266 -13.87 -0.78 1.59
N PRO A 267 -12.70 -0.39 1.04
CA PRO A 267 -11.84 -1.32 0.31
C PRO A 267 -11.43 -2.51 1.18
N VAL A 268 -11.20 -3.68 0.55
CA VAL A 268 -10.59 -4.81 1.26
C VAL A 268 -9.22 -4.39 1.76
N GLY A 269 -8.97 -4.63 3.05
CA GLY A 269 -7.74 -4.25 3.72
C GLY A 269 -7.72 -2.83 4.31
N HIS A 270 -8.79 -2.04 4.16
CA HIS A 270 -8.89 -0.71 4.76
C HIS A 270 -9.70 -0.74 6.07
N CYS A 271 -9.31 0.04 7.06
CA CYS A 271 -9.93 0.01 8.40
C CYS A 271 -11.24 0.78 8.48
N CYS A 272 -11.39 1.81 7.66
CA CYS A 272 -12.55 2.68 7.62
C CYS A 272 -13.11 2.76 6.20
N GLU A 273 -14.33 3.25 6.09
CA GLU A 273 -14.83 3.68 4.79
C GLU A 273 -14.03 4.89 4.29
N ILE A 274 -14.02 5.08 2.98
CA ILE A 274 -13.41 6.23 2.30
C ILE A 274 -14.35 6.80 1.24
N CYS A 275 -14.07 8.03 0.86
CA CYS A 275 -14.62 8.65 -0.34
C CYS A 275 -13.62 8.47 -1.48
N GLY A 276 -14.09 7.98 -2.63
CA GLY A 276 -13.24 7.67 -3.77
C GLY A 276 -13.95 6.73 -4.73
N GLU A 277 -13.19 5.92 -5.47
CA GLU A 277 -13.75 4.95 -6.41
C GLU A 277 -13.01 3.62 -6.36
N LEU A 278 -13.73 2.50 -6.54
CA LEU A 278 -13.20 1.15 -6.53
C LEU A 278 -13.34 0.49 -7.90
N CYS A 279 -12.23 0.35 -8.62
CA CYS A 279 -12.20 -0.47 -9.82
C CYS A 279 -11.64 -1.86 -9.47
N PHE A 280 -12.20 -2.91 -10.06
CA PHE A 280 -11.49 -4.20 -10.15
C PHE A 280 -10.83 -4.24 -11.54
N VAL A 281 -9.59 -4.68 -11.70
CA VAL A 281 -8.90 -4.85 -13.00
C VAL A 281 -8.85 -3.62 -13.94
N CYS A 282 -7.97 -2.69 -13.62
CA CYS A 282 -7.78 -1.41 -14.29
C CYS A 282 -6.26 -1.09 -14.33
N LEU A 283 -5.49 -1.65 -15.28
CA LEU A 283 -4.04 -1.38 -15.37
C LEU A 283 -3.70 -0.52 -16.59
N ALA A 284 -3.14 0.67 -16.32
CA ALA A 284 -2.48 1.63 -17.22
C ALA A 284 -3.30 2.85 -17.68
N PHE A 285 -3.29 3.97 -16.92
CA PHE A 285 -3.81 5.26 -17.40
C PHE A 285 -3.15 6.54 -16.83
N PHE A 286 -2.09 6.43 -16.01
CA PHE A 286 -1.88 7.39 -14.91
C PHE A 286 -0.87 8.52 -15.10
N GLU A 287 -0.44 8.86 -16.32
CA GLU A 287 0.47 10.01 -16.54
C GLU A 287 -0.18 11.18 -17.29
N LYS A 288 -1.51 11.30 -17.24
CA LYS A 288 -2.20 12.46 -17.82
C LYS A 288 -2.26 13.60 -16.79
N PRO A 289 -1.83 14.84 -17.13
CA PRO A 289 -1.93 16.01 -16.24
C PRO A 289 -3.34 16.26 -15.70
N LYS A 290 -4.37 15.79 -16.44
CA LYS A 290 -5.78 15.82 -16.06
C LYS A 290 -6.06 15.18 -14.68
N TYR A 291 -5.24 14.21 -14.25
CA TYR A 291 -5.45 13.44 -13.02
C TYR A 291 -4.42 13.75 -11.93
N ALA A 292 -3.74 14.90 -12.00
CA ALA A 292 -2.88 15.35 -10.91
C ALA A 292 -3.68 15.43 -9.60
N GLY A 293 -3.10 14.91 -8.51
CA GLY A 293 -3.74 14.84 -7.19
C GLY A 293 -4.50 13.54 -6.89
N VAL A 294 -4.72 12.67 -7.89
CA VAL A 294 -5.32 11.34 -7.66
C VAL A 294 -4.24 10.35 -7.19
N GLN A 295 -4.50 9.72 -6.05
CA GLN A 295 -3.74 8.62 -5.49
C GLN A 295 -4.35 7.27 -5.89
N LEU A 296 -3.49 6.26 -6.01
CA LEU A 296 -3.81 4.94 -6.55
C LEU A 296 -3.18 3.86 -5.67
N ALA A 297 -3.98 2.89 -5.24
CA ALA A 297 -3.49 1.63 -4.68
C ALA A 297 -3.97 0.46 -5.56
N ILE A 298 -3.08 -0.46 -5.87
CA ILE A 298 -3.38 -1.68 -6.66
C ILE A 298 -2.94 -2.88 -5.83
N SER A 299 -3.89 -3.76 -5.53
CA SER A 299 -3.72 -4.83 -4.55
C SER A 299 -4.36 -6.12 -5.05
N LYS A 300 -3.71 -7.27 -4.83
CA LYS A 300 -4.35 -8.57 -5.04
C LYS A 300 -4.99 -9.01 -3.73
N VAL A 301 -6.31 -9.07 -3.71
CA VAL A 301 -7.11 -9.35 -2.51
C VAL A 301 -8.07 -10.52 -2.73
N ARG A 302 -8.54 -11.13 -1.65
CA ARG A 302 -9.59 -12.16 -1.73
C ARG A 302 -10.95 -11.53 -1.51
N LYS A 303 -11.81 -11.60 -2.53
CA LYS A 303 -13.21 -11.18 -2.40
C LYS A 303 -14.07 -12.39 -1.98
N PRO A 304 -14.85 -12.30 -0.90
CA PRO A 304 -15.84 -13.33 -0.56
C PRO A 304 -16.89 -13.40 -1.68
N GLN A 305 -17.07 -14.58 -2.29
CA GLN A 305 -18.16 -14.82 -3.26
C GLN A 305 -19.34 -15.55 -2.63
N THR A 306 -19.09 -16.43 -1.66
CA THR A 306 -20.09 -17.12 -0.82
C THR A 306 -19.48 -17.34 0.57
N SER A 307 -20.25 -17.83 1.54
CA SER A 307 -19.79 -18.07 2.92
C SER A 307 -18.61 -19.05 3.06
N GLN A 308 -18.22 -19.75 1.99
CA GLN A 308 -17.11 -20.72 1.99
C GLN A 308 -16.08 -20.52 0.87
N ASN A 309 -16.36 -19.70 -0.15
CA ASN A 309 -15.44 -19.50 -1.28
C ASN A 309 -15.06 -18.03 -1.43
N SER A 310 -13.75 -17.78 -1.53
CA SER A 310 -13.15 -16.49 -1.83
C SER A 310 -12.33 -16.60 -3.11
N VAL A 311 -12.45 -15.61 -4.00
CA VAL A 311 -11.72 -15.58 -5.28
C VAL A 311 -10.70 -14.44 -5.25
N PRO A 312 -9.45 -14.66 -5.72
CA PRO A 312 -8.48 -13.59 -5.84
C PRO A 312 -8.91 -12.61 -6.93
N VAL A 313 -8.91 -11.32 -6.61
CA VAL A 313 -9.23 -10.22 -7.52
C VAL A 313 -8.17 -9.14 -7.40
N ILE A 314 -7.96 -8.39 -8.50
CA ILE A 314 -7.15 -7.17 -8.46
C ILE A 314 -8.07 -6.02 -8.08
N GLN A 315 -7.85 -5.47 -6.89
CA GLN A 315 -8.55 -4.31 -6.36
C GLN A 315 -7.74 -3.05 -6.66
N ILE A 316 -8.43 -2.00 -7.11
CA ILE A 316 -7.84 -0.72 -7.43
C ILE A 316 -8.63 0.36 -6.73
N VAL A 317 -7.96 1.05 -5.82
CA VAL A 317 -8.54 2.11 -5.01
C VAL A 317 -8.03 3.44 -5.53
N LEU A 318 -8.96 4.33 -5.88
CA LEU A 318 -8.68 5.68 -6.33
C LEU A 318 -9.20 6.68 -5.30
N MET A 319 -8.35 7.63 -4.92
CA MET A 319 -8.68 8.70 -4.00
C MET A 319 -8.14 10.01 -4.53
N ASP A 320 -8.94 11.08 -4.50
CA ASP A 320 -8.45 12.42 -4.83
C ASP A 320 -8.31 13.30 -3.59
N ASP A 321 -7.56 14.37 -3.74
CA ASP A 321 -7.27 15.37 -2.70
C ASP A 321 -8.36 16.46 -2.59
N LYS A 322 -9.47 16.32 -3.32
CA LYS A 322 -10.54 17.32 -3.30
C LYS A 322 -11.42 17.20 -2.06
N THR A 323 -11.93 18.34 -1.61
CA THR A 323 -12.76 18.44 -0.41
C THR A 323 -14.18 18.93 -0.72
N GLY A 324 -15.12 18.64 0.18
CA GLY A 324 -16.51 19.10 0.10
C GLY A 324 -17.29 18.44 -1.04
N SER A 325 -18.06 19.23 -1.79
CA SER A 325 -18.92 18.70 -2.86
C SER A 325 -18.15 18.09 -4.04
N GLN A 326 -16.83 18.33 -4.14
CA GLN A 326 -15.99 17.83 -5.22
C GLN A 326 -15.15 16.60 -4.83
N THR A 327 -15.23 16.13 -3.59
CA THR A 327 -14.51 14.93 -3.13
C THR A 327 -14.88 13.72 -3.99
N GLY A 328 -13.86 13.01 -4.49
CA GLY A 328 -14.00 11.78 -5.29
C GLY A 328 -14.27 12.00 -6.79
N THR A 329 -14.48 13.25 -7.24
CA THR A 329 -14.84 13.53 -8.65
C THR A 329 -13.73 13.20 -9.66
N ASN A 330 -12.46 13.42 -9.31
CA ASN A 330 -11.36 13.08 -10.21
C ASN A 330 -11.10 11.56 -10.18
N ALA A 331 -11.26 10.94 -9.01
CA ALA A 331 -11.14 9.49 -8.86
C ALA A 331 -12.20 8.75 -9.69
N GLU A 332 -13.47 9.20 -9.63
CA GLU A 332 -14.58 8.68 -10.43
C GLU A 332 -14.30 8.80 -11.94
N GLN A 333 -13.93 9.99 -12.41
CA GLN A 333 -13.67 10.21 -13.84
C GLN A 333 -12.51 9.32 -14.36
N LEU A 334 -11.51 9.08 -13.52
CA LEU A 334 -10.39 8.21 -13.85
C LEU A 334 -10.82 6.76 -13.89
N ALA A 335 -11.65 6.29 -12.96
CA ALA A 335 -12.22 4.95 -13.03
C ALA A 335 -13.04 4.74 -14.32
N GLU A 336 -13.89 5.70 -14.69
CA GLU A 336 -14.67 5.64 -15.94
C GLU A 336 -13.77 5.54 -17.18
N ASP A 337 -12.71 6.34 -17.22
CA ASP A 337 -11.76 6.31 -18.33
C ASP A 337 -11.01 4.98 -18.40
N ILE A 338 -10.62 4.39 -17.27
CA ILE A 338 -9.99 3.07 -17.28
C ILE A 338 -11.00 1.99 -17.67
N MET A 339 -12.24 2.06 -17.18
CA MET A 339 -13.29 1.11 -17.54
C MET A 339 -13.64 1.17 -19.03
N ARG A 340 -13.58 2.36 -19.64
CA ARG A 340 -13.75 2.51 -21.09
C ARG A 340 -12.61 1.81 -21.84
N ASP A 341 -11.37 2.02 -21.40
CA ASP A 341 -10.20 1.35 -21.96
C ASP A 341 -10.30 -0.18 -21.82
N VAL A 342 -10.72 -0.65 -20.64
CA VAL A 342 -10.98 -2.07 -20.37
C VAL A 342 -12.14 -2.58 -21.21
N ALA A 343 -13.24 -1.86 -21.42
CA ALA A 343 -14.33 -2.34 -22.27
C ALA A 343 -13.93 -2.41 -23.75
N GLU A 344 -13.03 -1.52 -24.19
CA GLU A 344 -12.46 -1.54 -25.53
C GLU A 344 -11.44 -2.67 -25.73
N HIS A 345 -10.77 -3.11 -24.66
CA HIS A 345 -9.63 -4.04 -24.73
C HIS A 345 -9.73 -5.29 -23.82
N GLY A 346 -10.86 -5.51 -23.14
CA GLY A 346 -11.06 -6.47 -22.03
C GLY A 346 -12.55 -6.59 -21.58
N ASN A 347 -12.83 -7.29 -20.48
CA ASN A 347 -14.21 -7.64 -20.06
C ASN A 347 -14.36 -7.54 -18.52
N LEU A 348 -15.25 -6.70 -17.93
CA LEU A 348 -15.31 -6.57 -16.45
C LEU A 348 -16.52 -5.86 -15.74
N GLN A 349 -16.54 -5.92 -14.38
CA GLN A 349 -17.56 -5.42 -13.41
C GLN A 349 -17.08 -4.21 -12.55
N VAL A 350 -18.01 -3.31 -12.13
CA VAL A 350 -17.74 -2.03 -11.43
C VAL A 350 -18.55 -1.87 -10.14
N ALA A 351 -18.04 -1.10 -9.16
CA ALA A 351 -18.80 -0.55 -8.03
C ALA A 351 -18.38 0.91 -7.76
N THR A 352 -19.35 1.83 -7.61
CA THR A 352 -19.13 3.29 -7.58
C THR A 352 -19.61 3.96 -6.31
N GLY A 353 -18.88 4.98 -5.84
CA GLY A 353 -19.13 5.69 -4.58
C GLY A 353 -18.83 7.20 -4.64
N SER A 354 -19.48 7.93 -5.56
CA SER A 354 -19.24 9.37 -5.81
C SER A 354 -20.45 10.26 -5.46
N ASN A 355 -20.20 11.57 -5.29
CA ASN A 355 -21.25 12.58 -5.10
C ASN A 355 -22.01 12.95 -6.40
N SER A 356 -21.63 12.37 -7.54
CA SER A 356 -22.24 12.66 -8.83
C SER A 356 -23.51 11.83 -9.02
N SER A 357 -24.62 12.48 -9.35
CA SER A 357 -25.87 11.81 -9.70
C SER A 357 -25.75 11.25 -11.12
N GLY A 358 -24.97 10.18 -11.29
CA GLY A 358 -24.94 9.35 -12.49
C GLY A 358 -25.75 8.09 -12.26
N GLN A 359 -26.75 7.83 -13.09
CA GLN A 359 -27.55 6.61 -13.04
C GLN A 359 -26.66 5.37 -13.00
N GLY A 360 -26.82 4.53 -11.98
CA GLY A 360 -26.23 3.21 -11.93
C GLY A 360 -26.60 2.46 -13.21
N VAL A 361 -25.61 2.25 -14.08
CA VAL A 361 -25.77 1.41 -15.25
C VAL A 361 -25.67 -0.02 -14.77
N THR A 362 -26.80 -0.59 -14.36
CA THR A 362 -26.99 -2.03 -14.40
C THR A 362 -26.94 -2.45 -15.87
N VAL A 363 -25.76 -2.87 -16.35
CA VAL A 363 -25.68 -3.65 -17.60
C VAL A 363 -26.18 -5.05 -17.26
N THR A 364 -27.49 -5.22 -17.31
CA THR A 364 -28.11 -6.54 -17.35
C THR A 364 -27.71 -7.22 -18.66
N ASP A 365 -27.00 -8.34 -18.57
CA ASP A 365 -26.69 -9.31 -19.65
C ASP A 365 -27.96 -9.88 -20.31
N GLY A 366 -28.69 -9.04 -21.07
CA GLY A 366 -30.02 -9.41 -21.55
C GLY A 366 -30.45 -8.84 -22.89
N ILE A 367 -29.58 -8.17 -23.66
CA ILE A 367 -30.02 -7.48 -24.90
C ILE A 367 -29.49 -8.10 -26.20
N ILE A 368 -28.43 -8.92 -26.18
CA ILE A 368 -27.85 -9.44 -27.44
C ILE A 368 -28.60 -10.68 -27.98
N ALA A 369 -29.43 -11.35 -27.19
CA ALA A 369 -30.24 -12.48 -27.65
C ALA A 369 -31.62 -12.08 -28.25
N GLY A 370 -32.12 -10.88 -27.96
CA GLY A 370 -33.47 -10.44 -28.39
C GLY A 370 -33.52 -9.88 -29.82
N THR A 371 -32.45 -9.24 -30.28
CA THR A 371 -32.40 -8.58 -31.59
C THR A 371 -32.31 -9.58 -32.74
N VAL A 372 -31.59 -10.69 -32.58
CA VAL A 372 -31.48 -11.73 -33.62
C VAL A 372 -32.78 -12.52 -33.77
N ILE A 373 -33.46 -12.83 -32.66
CA ILE A 373 -34.75 -13.55 -32.67
C ILE A 373 -35.86 -12.64 -33.23
N GLY A 374 -35.86 -11.35 -32.87
CA GLY A 374 -36.79 -10.37 -33.41
C GLY A 374 -36.66 -10.17 -34.92
N LEU A 375 -35.42 -10.12 -35.44
CA LEU A 375 -35.16 -10.03 -36.88
C LEU A 375 -35.58 -11.30 -37.63
N LEU A 376 -35.32 -12.48 -37.07
CA LEU A 376 -35.75 -13.75 -37.66
C LEU A 376 -37.27 -13.88 -37.71
N LEU A 377 -37.98 -13.55 -36.62
CA LEU A 377 -39.45 -13.56 -36.59
C LEU A 377 -40.05 -12.51 -37.52
N GLY A 378 -39.46 -11.31 -37.58
CA GLY A 378 -39.90 -10.26 -38.50
C GLY A 378 -39.79 -10.67 -39.97
N LEU A 379 -38.67 -11.30 -40.36
CA LEU A 379 -38.48 -11.81 -41.71
C LEU A 379 -39.43 -12.96 -42.06
N LEU A 380 -39.74 -13.82 -41.08
CA LEU A 380 -40.69 -14.93 -41.26
C LEU A 380 -42.13 -14.44 -41.44
N LEU A 381 -42.52 -13.40 -40.70
CA LEU A 381 -43.83 -12.73 -40.84
C LEU A 381 -43.95 -11.98 -42.17
N LEU A 382 -42.89 -11.29 -42.60
CA LEU A 382 -42.85 -10.64 -43.92
C LEU A 382 -42.93 -11.66 -45.07
N GLY A 383 -42.20 -12.77 -44.96
CA GLY A 383 -42.23 -13.85 -45.95
C GLY A 383 -43.61 -14.51 -46.05
N THR A 384 -44.27 -14.75 -44.91
CA THR A 384 -45.63 -15.31 -44.89
C THR A 384 -46.67 -14.34 -45.42
N MET A 385 -46.62 -13.05 -45.07
CA MET A 385 -47.52 -12.03 -45.65
C MET A 385 -47.37 -11.91 -47.18
N LEU A 386 -46.13 -11.89 -47.69
CA LEU A 386 -45.87 -11.84 -49.13
C LEU A 386 -46.39 -13.10 -49.86
N PHE A 387 -46.26 -14.27 -49.24
CA PHE A 387 -46.79 -15.52 -49.77
C PHE A 387 -48.34 -15.51 -49.81
N LEU A 388 -48.97 -15.01 -48.74
CA LEU A 388 -50.43 -14.94 -48.64
C LEU A 388 -51.03 -13.90 -49.61
N HIS A 389 -50.35 -12.77 -49.82
CA HIS A 389 -50.71 -11.77 -50.83
C HIS A 389 -50.55 -12.34 -52.26
N ARG A 390 -49.47 -13.07 -52.55
CA ARG A 390 -49.27 -13.74 -53.85
C ARG A 390 -50.31 -14.81 -54.16
N LYS A 391 -50.84 -15.47 -53.13
CA LYS A 391 -51.95 -16.44 -53.26
C LYS A 391 -53.34 -15.81 -53.25
N GLY A 392 -53.44 -14.48 -53.12
CA GLY A 392 -54.72 -13.76 -53.16
C GLY A 392 -55.65 -14.05 -51.97
N MET A 393 -55.10 -14.53 -50.84
CA MET A 393 -55.89 -14.81 -49.63
C MET A 393 -55.98 -13.59 -48.69
N ILE A 394 -55.15 -12.58 -48.91
CA ILE A 394 -55.17 -11.31 -48.18
C ILE A 394 -55.08 -10.20 -49.24
N ARG A 395 -55.95 -9.19 -49.14
CA ARG A 395 -56.14 -8.14 -50.15
C ARG A 395 -55.27 -6.93 -49.90
#